data_AF-A0A3C0UPY6-F1
#
_entry.id   AF-A0A3C0UPY6-F1
#
_cell.length_a   1.000
_cell.length_b   1.000
_cell.length_c   1.000
_cell.angle_alpha   90.00
_cell.angle_beta   90.00
_cell.angle_gamma   90.00
#
_symmetry.space_group_name_H-M   'P 1'
#
loop_
_entity.id
_entity.type
_entity.pdbx_description
1 polymer ?
#
loop_
_entity_poly.entity_id
_entity_poly.type
_entity_poly.pdbx_seq_one_letter_code
_entity_poly.pdbx_strand_id
1 'polypeptide(L)'
;MKNPIIHWWIAVAFFSYLYYNQEQGYNTVVFTVILVALVLQTRPTLMTQTNWWKSAAIQLLAAVGVAWHGLGWGSFLYVISFFVFVGFTMAPQSTVFGAWLNGILSSMVVEIVGSFASITARIKELFAPLRQHYGRIKPSIYLMPLLITIGFYGLYCWANPAFWVDFSWAAFEIDFWLVGFVLMGLIGLCPLFFFGSGKLPFTESVYQEKVIRTKKSNHGAGIIALKYENRQGVILFFMLNLLIIIFLLFNVAQLLLPSLQQVKGFSQQVHEGFNALLVSIFSAMALIVYYFRANQNFYAQNRRLLQLAFVWIVLNAALGLFTCYKNSLYVVAFGLTFKRIGVYFALVMTFGGLVLTFIKIKWIKSTAYLVRQTMWVVYLTITLYCLFDWSRIITWYNLTYAQELDMDYIQTLGPTRLPLLQAKVLENDIRLECYKYQIQSEIQTRKQVRWAFADWQSRNWDDEWLRKTLK
;
A
#
# COMPACT_ATOMS: atom_id res chain seq x y z
N MET A 1 15.81 25.96 12.48
CA MET A 1 14.95 24.77 12.66
C MET A 1 13.51 25.24 12.63
N LYS A 2 12.74 24.91 11.58
CA LYS A 2 11.31 25.29 11.51
C LYS A 2 10.53 24.56 12.61
N ASN A 3 9.48 25.19 13.12
CA ASN A 3 8.75 24.69 14.28
C ASN A 3 7.86 23.49 13.88
N PRO A 4 8.16 22.25 14.33
CA PRO A 4 7.42 21.05 13.93
C PRO A 4 5.94 21.11 14.31
N ILE A 5 5.60 21.87 15.36
CA ILE A 5 4.20 22.12 15.76
C ILE A 5 3.45 22.87 14.67
N ILE A 6 4.05 23.90 14.07
CA ILE A 6 3.40 24.69 13.03
C ILE A 6 3.13 23.81 11.81
N HIS A 7 4.12 23.03 11.35
CA HIS A 7 3.93 22.14 10.21
C HIS A 7 2.91 21.03 10.48
N TRP A 8 2.86 20.49 11.69
CA TRP A 8 1.85 19.51 12.09
C TRP A 8 0.45 20.09 12.04
N TRP A 9 0.22 21.27 12.62
CA TRP A 9 -1.09 21.95 12.54
C TRP A 9 -1.48 22.29 11.10
N ILE A 10 -0.53 22.72 10.27
CA ILE A 10 -0.77 22.95 8.84
C ILE A 10 -1.20 21.64 8.16
N ALA A 11 -0.51 20.53 8.43
CA ALA A 11 -0.85 19.23 7.86
C ALA A 11 -2.25 18.77 8.29
N VAL A 12 -2.61 18.96 9.55
CA VAL A 12 -3.95 18.65 10.08
C VAL A 12 -5.01 19.55 9.45
N ALA A 13 -4.76 20.85 9.30
CA ALA A 13 -5.69 21.77 8.66
C ALA A 13 -5.96 21.38 7.20
N PHE A 14 -4.91 21.05 6.43
CA PHE A 14 -5.08 20.54 5.06
C PHE A 14 -5.78 19.19 5.04
N PHE A 15 -5.46 18.28 5.97
CA PHE A 15 -6.14 16.99 6.08
C PHE A 15 -7.64 17.16 6.30
N SER A 16 -8.03 17.98 7.28
CA SER A 16 -9.43 18.26 7.58
C SER A 16 -10.13 18.94 6.40
N TYR A 17 -9.53 19.96 5.79
CA TYR A 17 -10.12 20.64 4.63
C TYR A 17 -10.30 19.74 3.41
N LEU A 18 -9.35 18.83 3.15
CA LEU A 18 -9.32 18.02 1.94
C LEU A 18 -10.18 16.76 2.02
N TYR A 19 -10.42 16.21 3.21
CA TYR A 19 -11.08 14.91 3.38
C TYR A 19 -12.36 14.93 4.21
N TYR A 20 -12.63 15.99 4.97
CA TYR A 20 -13.86 16.04 5.78
C TYR A 20 -15.10 16.11 4.88
N ASN A 21 -16.01 15.14 5.01
CA ASN A 21 -17.16 14.93 4.13
C ASN A 21 -16.83 14.78 2.64
N GLN A 22 -15.58 14.39 2.32
CA GLN A 22 -15.12 14.19 0.94
C GLN A 22 -14.67 12.75 0.72
N GLU A 23 -14.91 12.23 -0.48
CA GLU A 23 -14.39 10.94 -0.94
C GLU A 23 -12.91 11.08 -1.35
N GLN A 24 -12.20 9.96 -1.46
CA GLN A 24 -10.81 9.97 -1.93
C GLN A 24 -10.76 10.11 -3.46
N GLY A 25 -10.11 11.17 -3.92
CA GLY A 25 -9.91 11.50 -5.34
C GLY A 25 -8.69 12.42 -5.48
N TYR A 26 -8.86 13.56 -6.14
CA TYR A 26 -7.79 14.56 -6.33
C TYR A 26 -7.19 15.08 -5.02
N ASN A 27 -7.98 15.12 -3.95
CA ASN A 27 -7.49 15.47 -2.61
C ASN A 27 -6.28 14.61 -2.17
N THR A 28 -6.19 13.35 -2.57
CA THR A 28 -5.10 12.45 -2.17
C THR A 28 -3.74 12.87 -2.71
N VAL A 29 -3.68 13.28 -3.97
CA VAL A 29 -2.44 13.76 -4.61
C VAL A 29 -2.00 15.07 -3.99
N VAL A 30 -2.93 16.03 -3.85
CA VAL A 30 -2.64 17.34 -3.24
C VAL A 30 -2.13 17.17 -1.82
N PHE A 31 -2.81 16.36 -1.01
CA PHE A 31 -2.41 16.08 0.36
C PHE A 31 -1.03 15.41 0.44
N THR A 32 -0.77 14.41 -0.41
CA THR A 32 0.51 13.69 -0.43
C THR A 32 1.68 14.63 -0.74
N VAL A 33 1.54 15.50 -1.74
CA VAL A 33 2.58 16.48 -2.12
C VAL A 33 2.85 17.45 -0.98
N ILE A 34 1.80 18.01 -0.37
CA ILE A 34 1.91 18.91 0.78
C ILE A 34 2.61 18.20 1.94
N LEU A 35 2.22 16.97 2.24
CA LEU A 35 2.76 16.20 3.35
C LEU A 35 4.26 15.92 3.16
N VAL A 36 4.67 15.47 1.98
CA VAL A 36 6.09 15.23 1.63
C VAL A 36 6.89 16.53 1.80
N ALA A 37 6.38 17.67 1.33
CA ALA A 37 7.05 18.96 1.48
C ALA A 37 7.18 19.39 2.95
N LEU A 38 6.13 19.26 3.76
CA LEU A 38 6.14 19.61 5.18
C LEU A 38 7.10 18.70 5.98
N VAL A 39 7.15 17.41 5.66
CA VAL A 39 8.10 16.46 6.28
C VAL A 39 9.54 16.85 5.95
N LEU A 40 9.86 17.16 4.69
CA LEU A 40 11.21 17.61 4.29
C LEU A 40 11.63 18.92 4.95
N GLN A 41 10.70 19.88 5.05
CA GLN A 41 10.96 21.15 5.73
C GLN A 41 11.20 20.96 7.24
N THR A 42 10.60 19.95 7.84
CA THR A 42 10.81 19.58 9.24
C THR A 42 12.11 18.81 9.44
N ARG A 43 12.44 17.90 8.50
CA ARG A 43 13.61 17.02 8.57
C ARG A 43 14.38 16.99 7.23
N PRO A 44 15.23 18.00 6.96
CA PRO A 44 16.06 18.02 5.75
C PRO A 44 17.01 16.82 5.63
N THR A 45 17.35 16.17 6.74
CA THR A 45 18.21 14.97 6.77
C THR A 45 17.61 13.78 6.02
N LEU A 46 16.29 13.76 5.81
CA LEU A 46 15.62 12.72 5.02
C LEU A 46 15.91 12.84 3.52
N MET A 47 16.38 14.00 3.04
CA MET A 47 16.72 14.20 1.63
C MET A 47 17.84 13.26 1.16
N THR A 48 18.72 12.82 2.05
CA THR A 48 19.81 11.88 1.72
C THR A 48 19.38 10.42 1.80
N GLN A 49 18.17 10.12 2.30
CA GLN A 49 17.72 8.76 2.56
C GLN A 49 16.98 8.18 1.33
N THR A 50 17.61 7.24 0.64
CA THR A 50 17.07 6.63 -0.58
C THR A 50 15.76 5.87 -0.33
N ASN A 51 15.65 5.13 0.77
CA ASN A 51 14.43 4.36 1.09
C ASN A 51 13.23 5.27 1.36
N TRP A 52 13.48 6.43 1.96
CA TRP A 52 12.43 7.42 2.20
C TRP A 52 11.90 7.98 0.87
N TRP A 53 12.78 8.35 -0.06
CA TRP A 53 12.36 8.78 -1.40
C TRP A 53 11.61 7.71 -2.19
N LYS A 54 12.05 6.44 -2.11
CA LYS A 54 11.31 5.32 -2.72
C LYS A 54 9.91 5.20 -2.13
N SER A 55 9.78 5.30 -0.81
CA SER A 55 8.47 5.25 -0.14
C SER A 55 7.58 6.43 -0.51
N ALA A 56 8.13 7.66 -0.55
CA ALA A 56 7.43 8.86 -0.95
C ALA A 56 6.95 8.79 -2.41
N ALA A 57 7.79 8.25 -3.31
CA ALA A 57 7.43 8.04 -4.72
C ALA A 57 6.30 7.01 -4.87
N ILE A 58 6.38 5.88 -4.14
CA ILE A 58 5.31 4.87 -4.17
C ILE A 58 4.01 5.41 -3.55
N GLN A 59 4.10 6.20 -2.48
CA GLN A 59 2.94 6.89 -1.90
C GLN A 59 2.29 7.84 -2.89
N LEU A 60 3.10 8.61 -3.63
CA LEU A 60 2.59 9.50 -4.68
C LEU A 60 1.97 8.72 -5.84
N LEU A 61 2.56 7.61 -6.25
CA LEU A 61 1.97 6.71 -7.25
C LEU A 61 0.62 6.16 -6.78
N ALA A 62 0.52 5.72 -5.52
CA ALA A 62 -0.75 5.28 -4.94
C ALA A 62 -1.79 6.41 -4.93
N ALA A 63 -1.38 7.63 -4.59
CA ALA A 63 -2.24 8.81 -4.64
C ALA A 63 -2.74 9.11 -6.06
N VAL A 64 -1.87 9.01 -7.07
CA VAL A 64 -2.23 9.17 -8.47
C VAL A 64 -3.21 8.10 -8.92
N GLY A 65 -3.00 6.84 -8.51
CA GLY A 65 -3.96 5.75 -8.79
C GLY A 65 -5.35 6.02 -8.22
N VAL A 66 -5.42 6.54 -6.98
CA VAL A 66 -6.70 6.95 -6.36
C VAL A 66 -7.31 8.16 -7.05
N ALA A 67 -6.52 9.17 -7.41
CA ALA A 67 -6.99 10.30 -8.20
C ALA A 67 -7.49 9.90 -9.60
N TRP A 68 -6.99 8.80 -10.15
CA TRP A 68 -7.44 8.29 -11.45
C TRP A 68 -8.74 7.51 -11.33
N HIS A 69 -8.79 6.50 -10.46
CA HIS A 69 -9.86 5.50 -10.41
C HIS A 69 -10.85 5.68 -9.26
N GLY A 70 -10.53 6.51 -8.27
CA GLY A 70 -11.35 6.74 -7.09
C GLY A 70 -11.32 5.60 -6.06
N LEU A 71 -12.47 5.38 -5.42
CA LEU A 71 -12.67 4.46 -4.30
C LEU A 71 -12.54 2.98 -4.67
N GLY A 72 -11.93 2.20 -3.77
CA GLY A 72 -11.83 0.74 -3.89
C GLY A 72 -10.50 0.20 -3.35
N TRP A 73 -9.93 -0.80 -4.04
CA TRP A 73 -8.62 -1.38 -3.69
C TRP A 73 -7.49 -0.34 -3.69
N GLY A 74 -7.56 0.68 -4.55
CA GLY A 74 -6.60 1.79 -4.61
C GLY A 74 -6.57 2.59 -3.31
N SER A 75 -7.74 2.99 -2.79
CA SER A 75 -7.87 3.71 -1.52
C SER A 75 -7.28 2.94 -0.33
N PHE A 76 -7.57 1.64 -0.26
CA PHE A 76 -7.03 0.77 0.79
C PHE A 76 -5.50 0.70 0.72
N LEU A 77 -4.95 0.53 -0.48
CA LEU A 77 -3.51 0.46 -0.68
C LEU A 77 -2.81 1.80 -0.47
N TYR A 78 -3.46 2.92 -0.78
CA TYR A 78 -2.98 4.26 -0.44
C TYR A 78 -2.83 4.44 1.08
N VAL A 79 -3.77 3.93 1.88
CA VAL A 79 -3.67 3.95 3.36
C VAL A 79 -2.56 3.03 3.88
N ILE A 80 -2.41 1.82 3.32
CA ILE A 80 -1.29 0.92 3.68
C ILE A 80 0.05 1.58 3.36
N SER A 81 0.15 2.15 2.16
CA SER A 81 1.32 2.88 1.66
C SER A 81 1.64 4.10 2.54
N PHE A 82 0.61 4.78 3.05
CA PHE A 82 0.77 5.90 3.98
C PHE A 82 1.48 5.46 5.27
N PHE A 83 1.10 4.32 5.86
CA PHE A 83 1.80 3.80 7.04
C PHE A 83 3.25 3.40 6.76
N VAL A 84 3.55 2.86 5.57
CA VAL A 84 4.93 2.60 5.15
C VAL A 84 5.72 3.92 5.06
N PHE A 85 5.12 4.97 4.50
CA PHE A 85 5.71 6.32 4.43
C PHE A 85 5.98 6.93 5.81
N VAL A 86 5.03 6.83 6.74
CA VAL A 86 5.22 7.23 8.15
C VAL A 86 6.39 6.46 8.76
N GLY A 87 6.40 5.14 8.61
CA GLY A 87 7.45 4.28 9.12
C GLY A 87 8.86 4.63 8.64
N PHE A 88 9.03 4.89 7.34
CA PHE A 88 10.33 5.30 6.79
C PHE A 88 10.72 6.73 7.19
N THR A 89 9.76 7.60 7.51
CA THR A 89 10.04 8.94 8.06
C THR A 89 10.63 8.86 9.46
N MET A 90 10.25 7.83 10.22
CA MET A 90 10.77 7.56 11.56
C MET A 90 12.06 6.75 11.54
N ALA A 91 12.09 5.68 10.76
CA ALA A 91 13.19 4.73 10.70
C ALA A 91 13.59 4.46 9.23
N PRO A 92 14.40 5.35 8.62
CA PRO A 92 14.81 5.23 7.21
C PRO A 92 15.56 3.93 6.87
N GLN A 93 16.14 3.28 7.89
CA GLN A 93 16.94 2.07 7.75
C GLN A 93 16.13 0.76 7.91
N SER A 94 14.85 0.83 8.25
CA SER A 94 13.97 -0.34 8.43
C SER A 94 13.70 -1.09 7.13
N THR A 95 13.24 -2.34 7.23
CA THR A 95 12.59 -3.00 6.10
C THR A 95 11.22 -2.37 5.81
N VAL A 96 10.64 -2.63 4.63
CA VAL A 96 9.28 -2.16 4.31
C VAL A 96 8.26 -2.68 5.33
N PHE A 97 8.40 -3.94 5.77
CA PHE A 97 7.52 -4.52 6.80
C PHE A 97 7.71 -3.84 8.16
N GLY A 98 8.96 -3.64 8.59
CA GLY A 98 9.26 -2.93 9.84
C GLY A 98 8.80 -1.47 9.79
N ALA A 99 8.92 -0.80 8.64
CA ALA A 99 8.39 0.54 8.42
C ALA A 99 6.86 0.54 8.51
N TRP A 100 6.17 -0.35 7.80
CA TRP A 100 4.71 -0.49 7.88
C TRP A 100 4.23 -0.70 9.33
N LEU A 101 4.85 -1.64 10.05
CA LEU A 101 4.49 -1.95 11.43
C LEU A 101 4.77 -0.75 12.36
N ASN A 102 5.94 -0.12 12.24
CA ASN A 102 6.26 1.08 13.01
C ASN A 102 5.31 2.25 12.68
N GLY A 103 4.92 2.42 11.42
CA GLY A 103 3.98 3.46 11.01
C GLY A 103 2.61 3.27 11.66
N ILE A 104 2.08 2.03 11.63
CA ILE A 104 0.80 1.70 12.30
C ILE A 104 0.92 1.93 13.81
N LEU A 105 1.89 1.30 14.48
CA LEU A 105 2.01 1.35 15.94
C LEU A 105 2.22 2.77 16.46
N SER A 106 2.97 3.59 15.73
CA SER A 106 3.24 4.98 16.11
C SER A 106 2.04 5.89 15.85
N SER A 107 1.27 5.63 14.79
CA SER A 107 0.02 6.35 14.50
C SER A 107 -1.13 6.02 15.45
N MET A 108 -1.08 4.88 16.16
CA MET A 108 -2.17 4.44 17.03
C MET A 108 -2.02 4.90 18.48
N VAL A 109 -0.90 4.61 19.17
CA VAL A 109 -0.83 4.80 20.64
C VAL A 109 0.57 5.12 21.17
N VAL A 110 1.62 4.49 20.63
CA VAL A 110 2.92 4.40 21.35
C VAL A 110 3.67 5.72 21.40
N GLU A 111 3.60 6.53 20.34
CA GLU A 111 4.40 7.74 20.25
C GLU A 111 3.69 8.99 20.77
N ILE A 112 2.36 8.97 20.94
CA ILE A 112 1.62 10.06 21.60
C ILE A 112 2.06 10.19 23.06
N VAL A 113 2.15 9.05 23.76
CA VAL A 113 2.56 9.03 25.17
C VAL A 113 4.01 9.48 25.35
N GLY A 114 4.91 9.05 24.46
CA GLY A 114 6.32 9.47 24.48
C GLY A 114 6.55 10.90 24.00
N SER A 115 5.75 11.37 23.04
CA SER A 115 5.86 12.73 22.49
C SER A 115 5.14 13.76 23.34
N PHE A 116 4.22 13.38 24.24
CA PHE A 116 3.45 14.31 25.08
C PHE A 116 4.34 15.30 25.85
N ALA A 117 5.45 14.81 26.42
CA ALA A 117 6.43 15.67 27.10
C ALA A 117 7.11 16.67 26.14
N SER A 118 7.45 16.23 24.93
CA SER A 118 8.08 17.08 23.91
C SER A 118 7.10 18.10 23.30
N ILE A 119 5.83 17.70 23.12
CA ILE A 119 4.75 18.53 22.61
C ILE A 119 4.43 19.61 23.63
N THR A 120 4.23 19.25 24.90
CA THR A 120 3.95 20.22 25.97
C THR A 120 5.11 21.20 26.21
N ALA A 121 6.37 20.75 26.14
CA ALA A 121 7.54 21.62 26.24
C ALA A 121 7.61 22.64 25.08
N ARG A 122 7.41 22.18 23.83
CA ARG A 122 7.45 23.05 22.66
C ARG A 122 6.23 23.97 22.54
N ILE A 123 5.05 23.54 23.01
CA ILE A 123 3.88 24.42 23.18
C ILE A 123 4.24 25.54 24.16
N LYS A 124 4.84 25.21 25.32
CA LYS A 124 5.29 26.24 26.28
C LYS A 124 6.29 27.22 25.67
N GLU A 125 7.20 26.77 24.81
CA GLU A 125 8.14 27.65 24.08
C GLU A 125 7.42 28.55 23.05
N LEU A 126 6.47 28.01 22.28
CA LEU A 126 5.66 28.79 21.32
C LEU A 126 4.88 29.93 21.98
N PHE A 127 4.35 29.67 23.17
CA PHE A 127 3.58 30.64 23.95
C PHE A 127 4.42 31.44 24.95
N ALA A 128 5.73 31.19 25.05
CA ALA A 128 6.65 31.95 25.90
C ALA A 128 6.65 33.48 25.65
N PRO A 129 6.65 33.98 24.38
CA PRO A 129 6.58 35.41 24.13
C PRO A 129 5.23 36.04 24.53
N LEU A 130 4.11 35.29 24.42
CA LEU A 130 2.79 35.71 24.93
C LEU A 130 2.78 35.76 26.47
N ARG A 131 3.48 34.83 27.13
CA ARG A 131 3.59 34.76 28.60
C ARG A 131 4.42 35.92 29.17
N GLN A 132 5.43 36.40 28.45
CA GLN A 132 6.25 37.54 28.86
C GLN A 132 5.47 38.87 28.84
N HIS A 133 4.43 38.98 27.99
CA HIS A 133 3.47 40.09 28.01
C HIS A 133 2.41 39.95 29.13
N TYR A 134 2.00 38.72 29.45
CA TYR A 134 1.04 38.44 30.53
C TYR A 134 1.59 38.73 31.94
N GLY A 135 2.91 38.70 32.15
CA GLY A 135 3.53 39.07 33.43
C GLY A 135 3.40 40.56 33.80
N ARG A 136 2.98 41.43 32.87
CA ARG A 136 2.69 42.85 33.12
C ARG A 136 1.21 43.18 33.26
N ILE A 137 0.32 42.28 32.87
CA ILE A 137 -1.13 42.48 32.94
C ILE A 137 -1.61 41.84 34.23
N LYS A 138 -1.79 42.64 35.28
CA LYS A 138 -2.44 42.15 36.51
C LYS A 138 -3.92 41.90 36.17
N PRO A 139 -4.44 40.67 36.18
CA PRO A 139 -5.84 40.40 35.85
C PRO A 139 -6.79 41.19 36.76
N SER A 140 -6.36 41.56 37.97
CA SER A 140 -7.10 42.44 38.88
C SER A 140 -7.43 43.83 38.30
N ILE A 141 -6.61 44.36 37.38
CA ILE A 141 -6.82 45.69 36.77
C ILE A 141 -8.04 45.66 35.83
N TYR A 142 -8.32 44.54 35.19
CA TYR A 142 -9.43 44.39 34.23
C TYR A 142 -10.62 43.66 34.83
N LEU A 143 -10.40 42.77 35.80
CA LEU A 143 -11.45 41.98 36.44
C LEU A 143 -12.42 42.85 37.23
N MET A 144 -11.92 43.85 37.97
CA MET A 144 -12.79 44.73 38.76
C MET A 144 -13.67 45.64 37.87
N PRO A 145 -13.13 46.36 36.86
CA PRO A 145 -13.97 47.08 35.90
C PRO A 145 -14.98 46.17 35.20
N LEU A 146 -14.54 44.99 34.73
CA LEU A 146 -15.43 44.03 34.04
C LEU A 146 -16.59 43.57 34.93
N LEU A 147 -16.30 43.17 36.18
CA LEU A 147 -17.35 42.74 37.12
C LEU A 147 -18.33 43.87 37.45
N ILE A 148 -17.83 45.10 37.61
CA ILE A 148 -18.67 46.27 37.83
C ILE A 148 -19.52 46.53 36.58
N THR A 149 -18.95 46.50 35.37
CA THR A 149 -19.69 46.69 34.11
C THR A 149 -20.75 45.61 33.91
N ILE A 150 -20.47 44.34 34.24
CA ILE A 150 -21.44 43.24 34.22
C ILE A 150 -22.58 43.50 35.21
N GLY A 151 -22.25 43.95 36.43
CA GLY A 151 -23.25 44.33 37.44
C GLY A 151 -24.17 45.46 36.96
N PHE A 152 -23.60 46.51 36.36
CA PHE A 152 -24.37 47.62 35.79
C PHE A 152 -25.19 47.20 34.55
N TYR A 153 -24.65 46.32 33.70
CA TYR A 153 -25.41 45.74 32.59
C TYR A 153 -26.64 44.99 33.10
N GLY A 154 -26.50 44.17 34.15
CA GLY A 154 -27.64 43.49 34.79
C GLY A 154 -28.69 44.47 35.33
N LEU A 155 -28.26 45.57 35.97
CA LEU A 155 -29.17 46.63 36.43
C LEU A 155 -29.89 47.33 35.28
N TYR A 156 -29.22 47.58 34.16
CA TYR A 156 -29.83 48.20 32.98
C TYR A 156 -30.80 47.26 32.27
N CYS A 157 -30.49 45.97 32.17
CA CYS A 157 -31.43 44.96 31.71
C CYS A 157 -32.66 44.83 32.61
N TRP A 158 -32.50 44.98 33.93
CA TRP A 158 -33.62 44.98 34.87
C TRP A 158 -34.48 46.24 34.73
N ALA A 159 -33.87 47.41 34.53
CA ALA A 159 -34.56 48.69 34.36
C ALA A 159 -35.25 48.84 33.00
N ASN A 160 -34.70 48.23 31.94
CA ASN A 160 -35.28 48.22 30.60
C ASN A 160 -35.18 46.82 29.98
N PRO A 161 -36.29 46.05 29.94
CA PRO A 161 -36.30 44.69 29.38
C PRO A 161 -35.85 44.62 27.91
N ALA A 162 -35.96 45.71 27.13
CA ALA A 162 -35.50 45.76 25.74
C ALA A 162 -33.96 45.91 25.60
N PHE A 163 -33.24 46.16 26.69
CA PHE A 163 -31.78 46.25 26.72
C PHE A 163 -31.09 44.89 26.88
N TRP A 164 -31.88 43.82 27.08
CA TRP A 164 -31.39 42.46 27.07
C TRP A 164 -30.89 42.10 25.66
N VAL A 165 -29.57 42.05 25.48
CA VAL A 165 -28.99 41.48 24.27
C VAL A 165 -29.24 39.98 24.33
N ASP A 166 -30.13 39.49 23.49
CA ASP A 166 -30.22 38.06 23.17
C ASP A 166 -28.90 37.65 22.51
N PHE A 167 -27.92 37.29 23.33
CA PHE A 167 -26.86 36.38 22.94
C PHE A 167 -27.53 35.03 22.68
N SER A 168 -28.24 34.95 21.56
CA SER A 168 -28.30 33.71 20.82
C SER A 168 -26.84 33.34 20.61
N TRP A 169 -26.35 32.36 21.38
CA TRP A 169 -25.17 31.61 21.01
C TRP A 169 -25.48 31.15 19.60
N ALA A 170 -24.99 31.89 18.59
CA ALA A 170 -25.21 31.59 17.19
C ALA A 170 -24.99 30.09 17.07
N ALA A 171 -26.06 29.34 16.79
CA ALA A 171 -26.19 27.91 17.05
C ALA A 171 -24.88 27.18 16.78
N PHE A 172 -24.02 27.08 17.81
CA PHE A 172 -22.73 26.41 17.70
C PHE A 172 -23.07 24.93 17.86
N GLU A 173 -23.69 24.38 16.83
CA GLU A 173 -23.75 22.95 16.65
C GLU A 173 -22.30 22.53 16.41
N ILE A 174 -21.63 22.13 17.49
CA ILE A 174 -20.32 21.51 17.39
C ILE A 174 -20.54 20.23 16.61
N ASP A 175 -20.07 20.22 15.38
CA ASP A 175 -20.04 19.02 14.58
C ASP A 175 -19.04 18.04 15.22
N PHE A 176 -19.58 17.11 16.02
CA PHE A 176 -18.79 16.08 16.69
C PHE A 176 -18.00 15.21 15.70
N TRP A 177 -18.49 15.06 14.47
CA TRP A 177 -17.76 14.36 13.41
C TRP A 177 -16.55 15.15 12.94
N LEU A 178 -16.68 16.47 12.76
CA LEU A 178 -15.55 17.32 12.44
C LEU A 178 -14.49 17.27 13.54
N VAL A 179 -14.91 17.35 14.81
CA VAL A 179 -13.99 17.24 15.96
C VAL A 179 -13.28 15.89 15.95
N GLY A 180 -14.02 14.78 15.78
CA GLY A 180 -13.44 13.44 15.66
C GLY A 180 -12.47 13.32 14.49
N PHE A 181 -12.80 13.92 13.35
CA PHE A 181 -11.96 13.91 12.14
C PHE A 181 -10.66 14.70 12.32
N VAL A 182 -10.74 15.88 12.95
CA VAL A 182 -9.56 16.68 13.32
C VAL A 182 -8.70 15.91 14.33
N LEU A 183 -9.29 15.26 15.34
CA LEU A 183 -8.58 14.43 16.30
C LEU A 183 -7.86 13.26 15.63
N MET A 184 -8.50 12.60 14.66
CA MET A 184 -7.88 11.55 13.85
C MET A 184 -6.67 12.07 13.08
N GLY A 185 -6.77 13.26 12.47
CA GLY A 185 -5.65 13.92 11.80
C GLY A 185 -4.51 14.28 12.76
N LEU A 186 -4.84 14.83 13.94
CA LEU A 186 -3.87 15.15 14.99
C LEU A 186 -3.08 13.90 15.39
N ILE A 187 -3.78 12.81 15.70
CA ILE A 187 -3.20 11.54 16.13
C ILE A 187 -2.38 10.90 15.00
N GLY A 188 -2.99 10.70 13.82
CA GLY A 188 -2.40 9.95 12.72
C GLY A 188 -1.19 10.63 12.08
N LEU A 189 -1.14 11.98 12.08
CA LEU A 189 -0.04 12.74 11.49
C LEU A 189 1.06 13.10 12.50
N CYS A 190 0.83 12.92 13.80
CA CYS A 190 1.81 13.25 14.85
C CYS A 190 3.20 12.62 14.63
N PRO A 191 3.33 11.31 14.29
CA PRO A 191 4.63 10.65 14.14
C PRO A 191 5.55 11.26 13.05
N LEU A 192 4.95 11.93 12.05
CA LEU A 192 5.70 12.55 10.97
C LEU A 192 6.51 13.77 11.43
N PHE A 193 6.03 14.47 12.47
CA PHE A 193 6.60 15.75 12.91
C PHE A 193 7.33 15.63 14.25
N PHE A 194 6.79 14.84 15.18
CA PHE A 194 7.35 14.67 16.52
C PHE A 194 8.00 13.30 16.63
N PHE A 195 9.33 13.32 16.71
CA PHE A 195 10.13 12.14 16.99
C PHE A 195 11.12 12.56 18.07
N GLY A 196 11.09 11.90 19.22
CA GLY A 196 12.00 12.28 20.29
C GLY A 196 11.62 11.76 21.66
N SER A 197 12.07 10.53 21.96
CA SER A 197 12.63 10.07 23.25
C SER A 197 12.45 8.56 23.45
N GLY A 198 11.49 7.94 22.75
CA GLY A 198 11.18 6.51 22.84
C GLY A 198 12.03 5.63 21.93
N LYS A 199 12.23 4.37 22.34
CA LYS A 199 12.63 3.30 21.43
C LYS A 199 11.54 3.11 20.38
N LEU A 200 11.90 2.82 19.13
CA LEU A 200 10.94 2.43 18.11
C LEU A 200 10.04 1.30 18.64
N PRO A 201 8.71 1.35 18.41
CA PRO A 201 7.79 0.30 18.88
C PRO A 201 8.26 -1.09 18.44
N PHE A 202 8.79 -1.17 17.22
CA PHE A 202 9.43 -2.36 16.67
C PHE A 202 10.89 -2.06 16.30
N THR A 203 11.81 -2.72 16.98
CA THR A 203 13.25 -2.63 16.70
C THR A 203 13.70 -3.85 15.89
N GLU A 204 14.11 -3.61 14.65
CA GLU A 204 14.77 -4.64 13.84
C GLU A 204 16.25 -4.79 14.27
N SER A 205 16.77 -6.02 14.22
CA SER A 205 18.21 -6.23 14.43
C SER A 205 19.04 -5.42 13.42
N VAL A 206 20.15 -4.84 13.88
CA VAL A 206 21.07 -4.03 13.04
C VAL A 206 21.43 -4.76 11.76
N TYR A 207 21.19 -4.08 10.65
CA TYR A 207 21.32 -4.57 9.29
C TYR A 207 22.79 -4.84 8.93
N GLN A 208 23.11 -6.08 8.56
CA GLN A 208 24.34 -6.41 7.84
C GLN A 208 23.99 -6.88 6.44
N GLU A 209 24.37 -6.08 5.45
CA GLU A 209 24.10 -6.36 4.03
C GLU A 209 24.92 -7.53 3.50
N LYS A 210 26.13 -7.71 4.04
CA LYS A 210 27.03 -8.82 3.76
C LYS A 210 27.12 -9.73 4.98
N VAL A 211 27.17 -11.03 4.73
CA VAL A 211 27.47 -11.98 5.79
C VAL A 211 28.96 -11.84 6.14
N ILE A 212 29.27 -11.45 7.38
CA ILE A 212 30.65 -11.41 7.88
C ILE A 212 30.93 -12.75 8.56
N ARG A 213 32.06 -13.37 8.22
CA ARG A 213 32.50 -14.61 8.88
C ARG A 213 32.95 -14.29 10.31
N THR A 214 32.17 -14.68 11.30
CA THR A 214 32.58 -14.63 12.71
C THR A 214 33.17 -15.99 13.10
N LYS A 215 34.49 -16.03 13.37
CA LYS A 215 35.17 -17.27 13.76
C LYS A 215 34.92 -17.51 15.25
N LYS A 216 33.86 -18.24 15.63
CA LYS A 216 33.77 -18.82 16.98
C LYS A 216 34.58 -20.12 17.02
N SER A 217 35.53 -20.18 17.94
CA SER A 217 36.38 -21.34 18.19
C SER A 217 35.56 -22.48 18.80
N ASN A 218 34.93 -23.30 17.97
CA ASN A 218 34.48 -24.63 18.36
C ASN A 218 35.04 -25.62 17.34
N HIS A 219 36.15 -26.26 17.70
CA HIS A 219 36.88 -27.16 16.83
C HIS A 219 36.27 -28.57 16.90
N GLY A 220 35.95 -29.17 15.76
CA GLY A 220 35.47 -30.56 15.64
C GLY A 220 34.01 -30.71 15.19
N ALA A 221 33.06 -30.57 16.12
CA ALA A 221 31.64 -30.87 15.88
C ALA A 221 30.97 -29.99 14.80
N GLY A 222 31.35 -28.71 14.71
CA GLY A 222 30.77 -27.77 13.75
C GLY A 222 31.10 -28.08 12.28
N ILE A 223 32.30 -28.61 11.99
CA ILE A 223 32.73 -28.91 10.62
C ILE A 223 32.05 -30.18 10.10
N ILE A 224 31.89 -31.19 10.95
CA ILE A 224 31.20 -32.44 10.61
C ILE A 224 29.72 -32.15 10.33
N ALA A 225 29.06 -31.38 11.21
CA ALA A 225 27.67 -30.96 11.00
C ALA A 225 27.48 -30.19 9.68
N LEU A 226 28.42 -29.29 9.33
CA LEU A 226 28.37 -28.52 8.08
C LEU A 226 28.53 -29.41 6.83
N LYS A 227 29.36 -30.46 6.91
CA LYS A 227 29.52 -31.45 5.82
C LYS A 227 28.23 -32.25 5.59
N TYR A 228 27.57 -32.69 6.66
CA TYR A 228 26.27 -33.40 6.56
C TYR A 228 25.17 -32.49 6.01
N GLU A 229 25.07 -31.25 6.50
CA GLU A 229 24.10 -30.27 6.01
C GLU A 229 24.32 -29.93 4.53
N ASN A 230 25.58 -29.78 4.07
CA ASN A 230 25.87 -29.57 2.64
C ASN A 230 25.46 -30.80 1.81
N ARG A 231 25.76 -32.02 2.28
CA ARG A 231 25.36 -33.26 1.58
C ARG A 231 23.84 -33.39 1.50
N GLN A 232 23.13 -33.09 2.58
CA GLN A 232 21.67 -33.07 2.61
C GLN A 232 21.11 -32.03 1.63
N GLY A 233 21.68 -30.83 1.61
CA GLY A 233 21.31 -29.78 0.65
C GLY A 233 21.53 -30.22 -0.80
N VAL A 234 22.67 -30.85 -1.12
CA VAL A 234 22.95 -31.37 -2.47
C VAL A 234 21.92 -32.42 -2.88
N ILE A 235 21.60 -33.38 -1.99
CA ILE A 235 20.60 -34.41 -2.27
C ILE A 235 19.22 -33.76 -2.48
N LEU A 236 18.83 -32.83 -1.62
CA LEU A 236 17.54 -32.16 -1.72
C LEU A 236 17.40 -31.36 -3.02
N PHE A 237 18.37 -30.50 -3.34
CA PHE A 237 18.34 -29.72 -4.57
C PHE A 237 18.41 -30.61 -5.81
N PHE A 238 19.12 -31.73 -5.76
CA PHE A 238 19.11 -32.71 -6.85
C PHE A 238 17.70 -33.30 -7.05
N MET A 239 17.05 -33.77 -5.98
CA MET A 239 15.70 -34.32 -6.04
C MET A 239 14.66 -33.28 -6.52
N LEU A 240 14.77 -32.04 -6.04
CA LEU A 240 13.88 -30.96 -6.47
C LEU A 240 14.07 -30.60 -7.94
N ASN A 241 15.31 -30.49 -8.42
CA ASN A 241 15.59 -30.26 -9.83
C ASN A 241 15.04 -31.39 -10.70
N LEU A 242 15.25 -32.65 -10.30
CA LEU A 242 14.71 -33.81 -11.00
C LEU A 242 13.18 -33.75 -11.08
N LEU A 243 12.52 -33.43 -9.96
CA LEU A 243 11.06 -33.32 -9.92
C LEU A 243 10.55 -32.20 -10.83
N ILE A 244 11.18 -31.03 -10.84
CA ILE A 244 10.79 -29.92 -11.72
C ILE A 244 10.99 -30.29 -13.19
N ILE A 245 12.08 -30.99 -13.53
CA ILE A 245 12.31 -31.47 -14.91
C ILE A 245 11.20 -32.45 -15.32
N ILE A 246 10.89 -33.45 -14.48
CA ILE A 246 9.80 -34.40 -14.76
C ILE A 246 8.47 -33.65 -14.94
N PHE A 247 8.19 -32.67 -14.08
CA PHE A 247 6.98 -31.85 -14.19
C PHE A 247 6.94 -31.03 -15.48
N LEU A 248 8.04 -30.40 -15.87
CA LEU A 248 8.14 -29.64 -17.13
C LEU A 248 7.96 -30.57 -18.35
N LEU A 249 8.57 -31.75 -18.34
CA LEU A 249 8.39 -32.74 -19.40
C LEU A 249 6.93 -33.20 -19.51
N PHE A 250 6.27 -33.46 -18.38
CA PHE A 250 4.85 -33.79 -18.36
C PHE A 250 3.98 -32.67 -18.94
N ASN A 251 4.29 -31.42 -18.59
CA ASN A 251 3.59 -30.25 -19.10
C ASN A 251 3.77 -30.06 -20.62
N VAL A 252 4.97 -30.32 -21.15
CA VAL A 252 5.23 -30.32 -22.60
C VAL A 252 4.50 -31.47 -23.28
N ALA A 253 4.53 -32.68 -22.70
CA ALA A 253 3.81 -33.82 -23.23
C ALA A 253 2.29 -33.57 -23.30
N GLN A 254 1.71 -32.94 -22.28
CA GLN A 254 0.29 -32.55 -22.27
C GLN A 254 -0.07 -31.56 -23.38
N LEU A 255 0.88 -30.71 -23.81
CA LEU A 255 0.68 -29.78 -24.92
C LEU A 255 0.72 -30.49 -26.28
N LEU A 256 1.61 -31.47 -26.43
CA LEU A 256 1.86 -32.18 -27.69
C LEU A 256 0.90 -33.34 -27.94
N LEU A 257 0.37 -33.97 -26.88
CA LEU A 257 -0.47 -35.16 -26.97
C LEU A 257 -1.94 -34.82 -26.62
N PRO A 258 -2.85 -34.78 -27.61
CA PRO A 258 -4.26 -34.51 -27.38
C PRO A 258 -4.93 -35.50 -26.41
N SER A 259 -4.46 -36.75 -26.36
CA SER A 259 -4.97 -37.80 -25.47
C SER A 259 -4.70 -37.56 -23.98
N LEU A 260 -3.72 -36.70 -23.64
CA LEU A 260 -3.38 -36.33 -22.26
C LEU A 260 -4.09 -35.04 -21.81
N GLN A 261 -4.82 -34.38 -22.69
CA GLN A 261 -5.67 -33.25 -22.33
C GLN A 261 -6.90 -33.79 -21.59
N GLN A 262 -6.88 -33.77 -20.25
CA GLN A 262 -8.04 -34.20 -19.46
C GLN A 262 -9.27 -33.32 -19.75
N VAL A 263 -10.44 -33.98 -19.87
CA VAL A 263 -11.80 -33.41 -20.03
C VAL A 263 -12.31 -32.70 -18.76
N LYS A 264 -11.53 -32.67 -17.66
CA LYS A 264 -11.92 -31.94 -16.45
C LYS A 264 -11.86 -30.44 -16.69
N GLY A 265 -12.86 -29.70 -16.18
CA GLY A 265 -13.01 -28.26 -16.37
C GLY A 265 -11.69 -27.50 -16.23
N PHE A 266 -11.14 -27.10 -17.38
CA PHE A 266 -9.79 -26.53 -17.51
C PHE A 266 -9.54 -25.34 -16.58
N SER A 267 -10.59 -24.63 -16.15
CA SER A 267 -10.54 -23.52 -15.19
C SER A 267 -10.07 -23.94 -13.78
N GLN A 268 -10.54 -25.09 -13.28
CA GLN A 268 -10.18 -25.57 -11.94
C GLN A 268 -8.70 -25.97 -11.86
N GLN A 269 -8.18 -26.56 -12.95
CA GLN A 269 -6.78 -26.98 -13.05
C GLN A 269 -5.79 -25.80 -13.00
N VAL A 270 -6.16 -24.61 -13.50
CA VAL A 270 -5.32 -23.40 -13.40
C VAL A 270 -5.30 -22.87 -11.98
N HIS A 271 -6.45 -22.82 -11.32
CA HIS A 271 -6.53 -22.27 -9.97
C HIS A 271 -5.79 -23.15 -8.96
N GLU A 272 -5.92 -24.47 -9.08
CA GLU A 272 -5.14 -25.42 -8.28
C GLU A 272 -3.65 -25.36 -8.64
N GLY A 273 -3.31 -25.24 -9.94
CA GLY A 273 -1.93 -25.06 -10.41
C GLY A 273 -1.27 -23.76 -9.91
N PHE A 274 -2.02 -22.66 -9.86
CA PHE A 274 -1.57 -21.37 -9.34
C PHE A 274 -1.33 -21.41 -7.83
N ASN A 275 -2.26 -21.98 -7.08
CA ASN A 275 -2.10 -22.16 -5.63
C ASN A 275 -0.89 -23.04 -5.31
N ALA A 276 -0.69 -24.13 -6.05
CA ALA A 276 0.49 -24.97 -5.93
C ALA A 276 1.79 -24.22 -6.27
N LEU A 277 1.77 -23.32 -7.27
CA LEU A 277 2.92 -22.50 -7.65
C LEU A 277 3.26 -21.47 -6.56
N LEU A 278 2.27 -20.80 -5.98
CA LEU A 278 2.48 -19.90 -4.84
C LEU A 278 3.08 -20.63 -3.64
N VAL A 279 2.51 -21.77 -3.25
CA VAL A 279 3.05 -22.60 -2.15
C VAL A 279 4.48 -23.03 -2.46
N SER A 280 4.76 -23.46 -3.69
CA SER A 280 6.10 -23.85 -4.13
C SER A 280 7.12 -22.73 -3.98
N ILE A 281 6.76 -21.48 -4.31
CA ILE A 281 7.65 -20.32 -4.19
C ILE A 281 7.94 -19.98 -2.72
N PHE A 282 6.92 -20.04 -1.85
CA PHE A 282 7.13 -19.84 -0.42
C PHE A 282 8.03 -20.94 0.18
N SER A 283 7.76 -22.20 -0.16
CA SER A 283 8.60 -23.34 0.24
C SER A 283 10.04 -23.19 -0.28
N ALA A 284 10.20 -22.72 -1.52
CA ALA A 284 11.50 -22.47 -2.12
C ALA A 284 12.28 -21.35 -1.42
N MET A 285 11.62 -20.22 -1.12
CA MET A 285 12.22 -19.16 -0.31
C MET A 285 12.67 -19.68 1.05
N ALA A 286 11.83 -20.49 1.73
CA ALA A 286 12.17 -21.09 3.02
C ALA A 286 13.40 -22.02 2.91
N LEU A 287 13.47 -22.85 1.86
CA LEU A 287 14.62 -23.74 1.61
C LEU A 287 15.91 -22.95 1.34
N ILE A 288 15.84 -21.87 0.58
CA ILE A 288 17.00 -21.02 0.27
C ILE A 288 17.48 -20.26 1.52
N VAL A 289 16.54 -19.76 2.32
CA VAL A 289 16.81 -19.15 3.64
C VAL A 289 17.52 -20.14 4.55
N TYR A 290 17.07 -21.40 4.57
CA TYR A 290 17.61 -22.46 5.43
C TYR A 290 19.02 -22.89 5.01
N TYR A 291 19.23 -23.27 3.75
CA TYR A 291 20.50 -23.85 3.30
C TYR A 291 21.60 -22.81 3.03
N PHE A 292 21.25 -21.60 2.57
CA PHE A 292 22.24 -20.53 2.33
C PHE A 292 22.40 -19.59 3.54
N ARG A 293 22.33 -20.17 4.74
CA ARG A 293 22.61 -19.48 6.00
C ARG A 293 24.11 -19.40 6.26
N ALA A 294 24.52 -18.33 6.95
CA ALA A 294 25.89 -17.85 7.16
C ALA A 294 27.04 -18.86 6.92
N ASN A 295 27.10 -19.97 7.68
CA ASN A 295 28.23 -20.88 7.64
C ASN A 295 28.34 -21.72 6.35
N GLN A 296 27.23 -22.09 5.71
CA GLN A 296 27.24 -22.87 4.47
C GLN A 296 27.78 -22.08 3.27
N ASN A 297 27.56 -20.76 3.27
CA ASN A 297 28.08 -19.89 2.21
C ASN A 297 29.62 -19.86 2.15
N PHE A 298 30.31 -20.15 3.27
CA PHE A 298 31.77 -20.17 3.36
C PHE A 298 32.37 -21.59 3.38
N TYR A 299 31.57 -22.63 3.15
CA TYR A 299 32.06 -23.99 3.12
C TYR A 299 32.82 -24.27 1.80
N ALA A 300 34.08 -24.67 1.90
CA ALA A 300 34.98 -24.82 0.75
C ALA A 300 34.49 -25.82 -0.34
N GLN A 301 33.61 -26.76 0.01
CA GLN A 301 33.08 -27.78 -0.91
C GLN A 301 31.60 -27.56 -1.28
N ASN A 302 31.08 -26.32 -1.22
CA ASN A 302 29.70 -26.00 -1.56
C ASN A 302 29.43 -25.85 -3.09
N ARG A 303 30.43 -26.04 -3.96
CA ARG A 303 30.31 -25.83 -5.41
C ARG A 303 29.15 -26.59 -6.06
N ARG A 304 28.93 -27.85 -5.68
CA ARG A 304 27.81 -28.67 -6.20
C ARG A 304 26.45 -28.13 -5.75
N LEU A 305 26.35 -27.71 -4.48
CA LEU A 305 25.14 -27.10 -3.94
C LEU A 305 24.81 -25.81 -4.69
N LEU A 306 25.81 -24.97 -4.96
CA LEU A 306 25.66 -23.73 -5.73
C LEU A 306 25.18 -24.01 -7.16
N GLN A 307 25.80 -24.96 -7.86
CA GLN A 307 25.39 -25.32 -9.22
C GLN A 307 23.93 -25.81 -9.26
N LEU A 308 23.55 -26.72 -8.36
CA LEU A 308 22.18 -27.23 -8.30
C LEU A 308 21.17 -26.14 -7.91
N ALA A 309 21.54 -25.18 -7.06
CA ALA A 309 20.69 -24.04 -6.75
C ALA A 309 20.52 -23.10 -7.95
N PHE A 310 21.56 -22.85 -8.75
CA PHE A 310 21.43 -22.07 -9.99
C PHE A 310 20.57 -22.77 -11.04
N VAL A 311 20.75 -24.08 -11.22
CA VAL A 311 19.86 -24.90 -12.08
C VAL A 311 18.42 -24.81 -11.58
N TRP A 312 18.21 -24.89 -10.26
CA TRP A 312 16.89 -24.77 -9.64
C TRP A 312 16.24 -23.42 -9.94
N ILE A 313 16.98 -22.31 -9.85
CA ILE A 313 16.47 -20.98 -10.21
C ILE A 313 16.03 -20.93 -11.69
N VAL A 314 16.86 -21.46 -12.60
CA VAL A 314 16.56 -21.47 -14.04
C VAL A 314 15.33 -22.33 -14.34
N LEU A 315 15.22 -23.51 -13.73
CA LEU A 315 14.07 -24.39 -13.90
C LEU A 315 12.78 -23.77 -13.36
N ASN A 316 12.83 -23.05 -12.24
CA ASN A 316 11.66 -22.32 -11.73
C ASN A 316 11.28 -21.14 -12.61
N ALA A 317 12.27 -20.46 -13.22
CA ALA A 317 11.98 -19.43 -14.21
C ALA A 317 11.28 -20.03 -15.44
N ALA A 318 11.74 -21.18 -15.94
CA ALA A 318 11.09 -21.91 -17.04
C ALA A 318 9.66 -22.34 -16.67
N LEU A 319 9.44 -22.82 -15.45
CA LEU A 319 8.11 -23.13 -14.93
C LEU A 319 7.20 -21.89 -14.93
N GLY A 320 7.69 -20.74 -14.46
CA GLY A 320 6.95 -19.48 -14.49
C GLY A 320 6.58 -19.04 -15.92
N LEU A 321 7.48 -19.21 -16.89
CA LEU A 321 7.20 -18.93 -18.31
C LEU A 321 6.13 -19.86 -18.86
N PHE A 322 6.16 -21.15 -18.49
CA PHE A 322 5.15 -22.10 -18.92
C PHE A 322 3.76 -21.78 -18.30
N THR A 323 3.72 -21.37 -17.04
CA THR A 323 2.50 -20.86 -16.40
C THR A 323 1.98 -19.59 -17.09
N CYS A 324 2.88 -18.67 -17.48
CA CYS A 324 2.53 -17.49 -18.26
C CYS A 324 1.84 -17.88 -19.57
N TYR A 325 2.46 -18.78 -20.34
CA TYR A 325 1.93 -19.30 -21.60
C TYR A 325 0.55 -19.95 -21.42
N LYS A 326 0.40 -20.84 -20.44
CA LYS A 326 -0.91 -21.43 -20.11
C LYS A 326 -1.93 -20.35 -19.80
N ASN A 327 -1.63 -19.42 -18.89
CA ASN A 327 -2.55 -18.32 -18.53
C ASN A 327 -2.95 -17.48 -19.75
N SER A 328 -2.04 -17.23 -20.69
CA SER A 328 -2.36 -16.55 -21.95
C SER A 328 -3.33 -17.35 -22.82
N LEU A 329 -3.15 -18.67 -22.95
CA LEU A 329 -4.13 -19.52 -23.63
C LEU A 329 -5.51 -19.45 -22.97
N TYR A 330 -5.58 -19.39 -21.64
CA TYR A 330 -6.86 -19.20 -20.93
C TYR A 330 -7.50 -17.85 -21.21
N VAL A 331 -6.70 -16.79 -21.34
CA VAL A 331 -7.21 -15.45 -21.69
C VAL A 331 -7.75 -15.43 -23.11
N VAL A 332 -7.13 -16.16 -24.05
CA VAL A 332 -7.64 -16.30 -25.42
C VAL A 332 -8.92 -17.12 -25.45
N ALA A 333 -8.99 -18.22 -24.71
CA ALA A 333 -10.15 -19.13 -24.74
C ALA A 333 -11.38 -18.59 -23.99
N PHE A 334 -11.18 -17.94 -22.83
CA PHE A 334 -12.27 -17.58 -21.91
C PHE A 334 -12.30 -16.08 -21.54
N GLY A 335 -11.57 -15.24 -22.28
CA GLY A 335 -11.45 -13.82 -22.00
C GLY A 335 -10.55 -13.48 -20.80
N LEU A 336 -10.39 -12.18 -20.54
CA LEU A 336 -9.65 -11.64 -19.42
C LEU A 336 -10.51 -11.58 -18.16
N THR A 337 -9.91 -11.86 -17.01
CA THR A 337 -10.54 -11.74 -15.68
C THR A 337 -9.53 -11.21 -14.67
N PHE A 338 -10.02 -10.69 -13.53
CA PHE A 338 -9.20 -10.28 -12.39
C PHE A 338 -8.26 -11.38 -11.92
N LYS A 339 -8.74 -12.63 -11.85
CA LYS A 339 -7.92 -13.77 -11.43
C LYS A 339 -6.74 -14.00 -12.38
N ARG A 340 -6.98 -13.94 -13.70
CA ARG A 340 -5.94 -14.13 -14.73
C ARG A 340 -4.92 -12.99 -14.75
N ILE A 341 -5.35 -11.75 -14.50
CA ILE A 341 -4.44 -10.61 -14.30
C ILE A 341 -3.60 -10.82 -13.04
N GLY A 342 -4.21 -11.27 -11.94
CA GLY A 342 -3.52 -11.60 -10.69
C GLY A 342 -2.39 -12.60 -10.90
N VAL A 343 -2.55 -13.59 -11.79
CA VAL A 343 -1.48 -14.54 -12.14
C VAL A 343 -0.28 -13.82 -12.77
N TYR A 344 -0.48 -12.86 -13.68
CA TYR A 344 0.63 -12.10 -14.27
C TYR A 344 1.38 -11.27 -13.22
N PHE A 345 0.69 -10.62 -12.29
CA PHE A 345 1.33 -9.87 -11.19
C PHE A 345 2.09 -10.81 -10.23
N ALA A 346 1.53 -11.98 -9.94
CA ALA A 346 2.22 -12.99 -9.15
C ALA A 346 3.49 -13.51 -9.85
N LEU A 347 3.46 -13.67 -11.18
CA LEU A 347 4.64 -14.02 -11.98
C LEU A 347 5.71 -12.93 -11.91
N VAL A 348 5.34 -11.65 -12.00
CA VAL A 348 6.29 -10.52 -11.82
C VAL A 348 6.97 -10.60 -10.45
N MET A 349 6.21 -10.81 -9.38
CA MET A 349 6.77 -10.98 -8.03
C MET A 349 7.67 -12.22 -7.93
N THR A 350 7.29 -13.31 -8.59
CA THR A 350 8.06 -14.57 -8.63
C THR A 350 9.39 -14.38 -9.33
N PHE A 351 9.40 -13.82 -10.54
CA PHE A 351 10.61 -13.53 -11.29
C PHE A 351 11.51 -12.55 -10.54
N GLY A 352 10.94 -11.51 -9.93
CA GLY A 352 11.67 -10.59 -9.05
C GLY A 352 12.33 -11.34 -7.88
N GLY A 353 11.60 -12.22 -7.20
CA GLY A 353 12.11 -13.05 -6.12
C GLY A 353 13.23 -14.01 -6.56
N LEU A 354 13.11 -14.63 -7.73
CA LEU A 354 14.14 -15.48 -8.33
C LEU A 354 15.42 -14.68 -8.66
N VAL A 355 15.29 -13.49 -9.23
CA VAL A 355 16.42 -12.59 -9.51
C VAL A 355 17.13 -12.17 -8.22
N LEU A 356 16.38 -11.77 -7.20
CA LEU A 356 16.95 -11.41 -5.89
C LEU A 356 17.64 -12.59 -5.21
N THR A 357 17.09 -13.79 -5.38
CA THR A 357 17.70 -15.03 -4.88
C THR A 357 19.00 -15.35 -5.60
N PHE A 358 19.02 -15.21 -6.93
CA PHE A 358 20.24 -15.32 -7.72
C PHE A 358 21.31 -14.34 -7.25
N ILE A 359 20.94 -13.07 -7.03
CA ILE A 359 21.83 -12.03 -6.50
C ILE A 359 22.36 -12.41 -5.11
N LYS A 360 21.48 -12.89 -4.22
CA LYS A 360 21.86 -13.33 -2.87
C LYS A 360 22.94 -14.40 -2.92
N ILE A 361 22.75 -15.44 -3.74
CA ILE A 361 23.69 -16.57 -3.85
C ILE A 361 24.99 -16.11 -4.50
N LYS A 362 24.91 -15.38 -5.63
CA LYS A 362 26.09 -14.93 -6.39
C LYS A 362 26.99 -13.97 -5.61
N TRP A 363 26.41 -13.07 -4.82
CA TRP A 363 27.16 -12.04 -4.08
C TRP A 363 27.17 -12.24 -2.57
N ILE A 364 26.75 -13.41 -2.09
CA ILE A 364 26.78 -13.81 -0.68
C ILE A 364 26.11 -12.76 0.22
N LYS A 365 24.93 -12.27 -0.21
CA LYS A 365 24.14 -11.32 0.56
C LYS A 365 23.45 -12.03 1.72
N SER A 366 23.15 -11.28 2.78
CA SER A 366 22.45 -11.83 3.94
C SER A 366 21.01 -12.24 3.61
N THR A 367 20.40 -13.07 4.47
CA THR A 367 18.97 -13.37 4.40
C THR A 367 18.11 -12.11 4.60
N ALA A 368 18.54 -11.22 5.49
CA ALA A 368 17.87 -9.93 5.70
C ALA A 368 17.85 -9.07 4.44
N TYR A 369 18.92 -9.11 3.61
CA TYR A 369 18.92 -8.45 2.30
C TYR A 369 17.82 -9.02 1.39
N LEU A 370 17.71 -10.34 1.26
CA LEU A 370 16.70 -10.97 0.40
C LEU A 370 15.28 -10.57 0.81
N VAL A 371 14.94 -10.71 2.10
CA VAL A 371 13.62 -10.34 2.62
C VAL A 371 13.34 -8.86 2.36
N ARG A 372 14.29 -7.97 2.65
CA ARG A 372 14.12 -6.52 2.45
C ARG A 372 13.85 -6.16 0.99
N GLN A 373 14.63 -6.68 0.05
CA GLN A 373 14.46 -6.35 -1.36
C GLN A 373 13.19 -7.00 -1.93
N THR A 374 12.83 -8.21 -1.50
CA THR A 374 11.57 -8.84 -1.91
C THR A 374 10.37 -8.00 -1.46
N MET A 375 10.40 -7.45 -0.25
CA MET A 375 9.30 -6.58 0.21
C MET A 375 9.19 -5.29 -0.60
N TRP A 376 10.30 -4.74 -1.12
CA TRP A 376 10.24 -3.61 -2.07
C TRP A 376 9.60 -4.01 -3.40
N VAL A 377 9.93 -5.19 -3.93
CA VAL A 377 9.32 -5.71 -5.17
C VAL A 377 7.81 -5.91 -4.96
N VAL A 378 7.40 -6.52 -3.85
CA VAL A 378 5.98 -6.72 -3.51
C VAL A 378 5.27 -5.39 -3.37
N TYR A 379 5.82 -4.46 -2.59
CA TYR A 379 5.23 -3.14 -2.37
C TYR A 379 5.02 -2.38 -3.69
N LEU A 380 6.05 -2.30 -4.53
CA LEU A 380 5.94 -1.65 -5.83
C LEU A 380 4.92 -2.35 -6.74
N THR A 381 4.95 -3.69 -6.81
CA THR A 381 4.09 -4.47 -7.71
C THR A 381 2.61 -4.30 -7.36
N ILE A 382 2.28 -4.31 -6.06
CA ILE A 382 0.91 -4.09 -5.58
C ILE A 382 0.46 -2.64 -5.85
N THR A 383 1.33 -1.65 -5.67
CA THR A 383 0.98 -0.25 -6.00
C THR A 383 0.76 -0.07 -7.50
N LEU A 384 1.59 -0.67 -8.35
CA LEU A 384 1.42 -0.62 -9.81
C LEU A 384 0.10 -1.26 -10.26
N TYR A 385 -0.38 -2.28 -9.55
CA TYR A 385 -1.69 -2.87 -9.81
C TYR A 385 -2.83 -1.86 -9.67
N CYS A 386 -2.71 -0.86 -8.79
CA CYS A 386 -3.74 0.15 -8.58
C CYS A 386 -3.71 1.32 -9.57
N LEU A 387 -2.75 1.36 -10.49
CA LEU A 387 -2.65 2.43 -11.49
C LEU A 387 -3.51 2.19 -12.73
N PHE A 388 -4.19 1.05 -12.80
CA PHE A 388 -4.97 0.65 -13.96
C PHE A 388 -6.42 0.36 -13.59
N ASP A 389 -7.33 0.82 -14.45
CA ASP A 389 -8.74 0.46 -14.41
C ASP A 389 -8.92 -0.93 -15.02
N TRP A 390 -8.71 -1.95 -14.20
CA TRP A 390 -8.90 -3.34 -14.63
C TRP A 390 -10.33 -3.62 -15.09
N SER A 391 -11.35 -2.97 -14.52
CA SER A 391 -12.74 -3.21 -14.92
C SER A 391 -12.98 -2.78 -16.37
N ARG A 392 -12.45 -1.63 -16.75
CA ARG A 392 -12.50 -1.12 -18.13
C ARG A 392 -11.64 -1.96 -19.07
N ILE A 393 -10.40 -2.28 -18.69
CA ILE A 393 -9.49 -3.07 -19.54
C ILE A 393 -10.09 -4.47 -19.80
N ILE A 394 -10.61 -5.12 -18.77
CA ILE A 394 -11.27 -6.43 -18.88
C ILE A 394 -12.47 -6.34 -19.82
N THR A 395 -13.33 -5.34 -19.62
CA THR A 395 -14.55 -5.17 -20.44
C THR A 395 -14.19 -4.92 -21.90
N TRP A 396 -13.27 -3.99 -22.15
CA TRP A 396 -12.80 -3.68 -23.51
C TRP A 396 -12.21 -4.91 -24.21
N TYR A 397 -11.33 -5.64 -23.52
CA TYR A 397 -10.70 -6.83 -24.08
C TYR A 397 -11.73 -7.91 -24.40
N ASN A 398 -12.64 -8.20 -23.46
CA ASN A 398 -13.63 -9.26 -23.64
C ASN A 398 -14.63 -8.94 -24.77
N LEU A 399 -15.11 -7.70 -24.85
CA LEU A 399 -16.01 -7.30 -25.93
C LEU A 399 -15.33 -7.37 -27.32
N THR A 400 -14.02 -7.13 -27.39
CA THR A 400 -13.27 -7.07 -28.65
C THR A 400 -12.79 -8.44 -29.12
N TYR A 401 -12.28 -9.27 -28.22
CA TYR A 401 -11.54 -10.48 -28.59
C TYR A 401 -12.17 -11.78 -28.10
N ALA A 402 -13.05 -11.76 -27.07
CA ALA A 402 -13.64 -13.00 -26.59
C ALA A 402 -14.71 -13.51 -27.56
N GLN A 403 -14.63 -14.79 -27.92
CA GLN A 403 -15.63 -15.45 -28.76
C GLN A 403 -16.95 -15.59 -28.00
N GLU A 404 -16.90 -16.07 -26.76
CA GLU A 404 -18.02 -16.17 -25.84
C GLU A 404 -17.91 -15.11 -24.74
N LEU A 405 -18.99 -14.38 -24.52
CA LEU A 405 -19.02 -13.27 -23.57
C LEU A 405 -19.69 -13.73 -22.27
N ASP A 406 -18.90 -13.82 -21.20
CA ASP A 406 -19.40 -14.06 -19.85
C ASP A 406 -19.99 -12.75 -19.29
N MET A 407 -21.27 -12.53 -19.58
CA MET A 407 -21.97 -11.32 -19.17
C MET A 407 -22.26 -11.29 -17.67
N ASP A 408 -22.47 -12.43 -17.03
CA ASP A 408 -22.64 -12.50 -15.57
C ASP A 408 -21.39 -11.97 -14.88
N TYR A 409 -20.20 -12.35 -15.36
CA TYR A 409 -18.95 -11.79 -14.87
C TYR A 409 -18.80 -10.29 -15.18
N ILE A 410 -19.06 -9.86 -16.42
CA ILE A 410 -18.89 -8.45 -16.82
C ILE A 410 -19.80 -7.54 -16.00
N GLN A 411 -21.02 -7.97 -15.65
CA GLN A 411 -21.94 -7.19 -14.83
C GLN A 411 -21.42 -6.93 -13.41
N THR A 412 -20.58 -7.81 -12.86
CA THR A 412 -19.95 -7.62 -11.55
C THR A 412 -18.83 -6.57 -11.56
N LEU A 413 -18.34 -6.17 -12.74
CA LEU A 413 -17.24 -5.20 -12.88
C LEU A 413 -17.70 -3.77 -12.57
N GLY A 414 -16.73 -2.89 -12.30
CA GLY A 414 -16.95 -1.50 -11.94
C GLY A 414 -17.67 -0.67 -13.03
N PRO A 415 -18.20 0.51 -12.68
CA PRO A 415 -19.07 1.32 -13.54
C PRO A 415 -18.40 1.83 -14.83
N THR A 416 -17.06 1.83 -14.87
CA THR A 416 -16.26 2.22 -16.05
C THR A 416 -16.46 1.30 -17.26
N ARG A 417 -17.13 0.15 -17.06
CA ARG A 417 -17.59 -0.74 -18.14
C ARG A 417 -18.76 -0.18 -18.96
N LEU A 418 -19.60 0.68 -18.37
CA LEU A 418 -20.89 1.07 -18.95
C LEU A 418 -20.77 1.78 -20.31
N PRO A 419 -19.83 2.73 -20.52
CA PRO A 419 -19.69 3.36 -21.83
C PRO A 419 -19.29 2.37 -22.93
N LEU A 420 -18.46 1.37 -22.61
CA LEU A 420 -18.04 0.34 -23.56
C LEU A 420 -19.21 -0.57 -23.95
N LEU A 421 -20.02 -0.95 -22.97
CA LEU A 421 -21.24 -1.72 -23.21
C LEU A 421 -22.26 -0.92 -24.02
N GLN A 422 -22.44 0.36 -23.70
CA GLN A 422 -23.35 1.24 -24.45
C GLN A 422 -22.94 1.36 -25.92
N ALA A 423 -21.65 1.56 -26.20
CA ALA A 423 -21.14 1.62 -27.57
C ALA A 423 -21.46 0.34 -28.35
N LYS A 424 -21.22 -0.84 -27.76
CA LYS A 424 -21.51 -2.13 -28.41
C LYS A 424 -23.00 -2.42 -28.58
N VAL A 425 -23.85 -1.95 -27.66
CA VAL A 425 -25.31 -2.00 -27.82
C VAL A 425 -25.78 -1.12 -28.98
N LEU A 426 -25.16 0.06 -29.19
CA LEU A 426 -25.48 0.95 -30.31
C LEU A 426 -25.01 0.38 -31.67
N GLU A 427 -23.92 -0.39 -31.66
CA GLU A 427 -23.45 -1.17 -32.82
C GLU A 427 -24.32 -2.40 -33.13
N ASN A 428 -25.39 -2.64 -32.37
CA ASN A 428 -26.27 -3.82 -32.47
C ASN A 428 -25.51 -5.17 -32.33
N ASP A 429 -24.57 -5.25 -31.38
CA ASP A 429 -23.92 -6.52 -31.06
C ASP A 429 -24.95 -7.52 -30.49
N ILE A 430 -25.20 -8.59 -31.24
CA ILE A 430 -26.18 -9.65 -30.93
C ILE A 430 -25.93 -10.25 -29.55
N ARG A 431 -24.65 -10.33 -29.11
CA ARG A 431 -24.27 -10.89 -27.81
C ARG A 431 -24.82 -10.10 -26.62
N LEU A 432 -25.20 -8.85 -26.83
CA LEU A 432 -25.70 -7.94 -25.79
C LEU A 432 -27.22 -7.75 -25.80
N GLU A 433 -27.94 -8.35 -26.75
CA GLU A 433 -29.37 -8.09 -26.97
C GLU A 433 -30.21 -8.40 -25.72
N CYS A 434 -29.98 -9.56 -25.09
CA CYS A 434 -30.65 -9.98 -23.85
C CYS A 434 -30.37 -9.05 -22.64
N TYR A 435 -29.27 -8.30 -22.67
CA TYR A 435 -28.80 -7.46 -21.56
C TYR A 435 -29.04 -5.97 -21.78
N LYS A 436 -29.57 -5.58 -22.95
CA LYS A 436 -29.77 -4.18 -23.36
C LYS A 436 -30.57 -3.37 -22.35
N TYR A 437 -31.68 -3.92 -21.85
CA TYR A 437 -32.53 -3.25 -20.87
C TYR A 437 -31.79 -2.99 -19.55
N GLN A 438 -31.06 -4.00 -19.05
CA GLN A 438 -30.30 -3.89 -17.80
C GLN A 438 -29.15 -2.88 -17.91
N ILE A 439 -28.42 -2.87 -19.03
CA ILE A 439 -27.35 -1.90 -19.28
C ILE A 439 -27.92 -0.48 -19.30
N GLN A 440 -29.04 -0.28 -20.00
CA GLN A 440 -29.68 1.03 -20.10
C GLN A 440 -30.23 1.51 -18.76
N SER A 441 -30.87 0.64 -17.98
CA SER A 441 -31.39 1.00 -16.66
C SER A 441 -30.26 1.41 -15.71
N GLU A 442 -29.14 0.68 -15.70
CA GLU A 442 -27.97 1.00 -14.89
C GLU A 442 -27.36 2.36 -15.28
N ILE A 443 -27.26 2.66 -16.59
CA ILE A 443 -26.80 3.97 -17.09
C ILE A 443 -27.72 5.09 -16.61
N GLN A 444 -29.04 4.91 -16.68
CA GLN A 444 -30.01 5.91 -16.22
C GLN A 444 -29.89 6.18 -14.71
N THR A 445 -29.81 5.13 -13.90
CA THR A 445 -29.58 5.26 -12.46
C THR A 445 -28.28 6.02 -12.17
N ARG A 446 -27.21 5.75 -12.92
CA ARG A 446 -25.91 6.43 -12.74
C ARG A 446 -25.96 7.92 -13.10
N LYS A 447 -26.69 8.29 -14.17
CA LYS A 447 -26.90 9.71 -14.54
C LYS A 447 -27.60 10.50 -13.43
N GLN A 448 -28.51 9.85 -12.70
CA GLN A 448 -29.30 10.50 -11.62
C GLN A 448 -28.51 10.64 -10.31
N VAL A 449 -27.71 9.65 -9.92
CA VAL A 449 -27.16 9.56 -8.56
C VAL A 449 -25.90 10.40 -8.32
N ARG A 450 -24.97 10.50 -9.28
CA ARG A 450 -23.58 10.88 -8.94
C ARG A 450 -23.12 12.28 -9.36
N TRP A 451 -23.87 12.98 -10.23
CA TRP A 451 -23.29 14.14 -10.95
C TRP A 451 -23.63 15.50 -10.35
N ALA A 452 -24.50 15.55 -9.35
CA ALA A 452 -25.03 16.79 -8.80
C ALA A 452 -24.28 17.30 -7.56
N PHE A 453 -23.44 16.49 -6.87
CA PHE A 453 -23.02 16.82 -5.49
C PHE A 453 -21.54 16.63 -5.13
N ALA A 454 -20.64 16.27 -6.06
CA ALA A 454 -19.23 16.10 -5.73
C ALA A 454 -18.41 17.41 -5.92
N ASP A 455 -17.89 17.95 -4.82
CA ASP A 455 -16.87 18.99 -4.84
C ASP A 455 -15.60 18.51 -5.54
N TRP A 456 -14.73 19.44 -5.94
CA TRP A 456 -13.53 19.12 -6.72
C TRP A 456 -12.58 18.15 -5.99
N GLN A 457 -12.55 18.15 -4.65
CA GLN A 457 -11.70 17.28 -3.83
C GLN A 457 -11.99 15.79 -4.07
N SER A 458 -13.28 15.45 -4.15
CA SER A 458 -13.80 14.08 -4.27
C SER A 458 -13.77 13.55 -5.71
N ARG A 459 -13.52 14.42 -6.69
CA ARG A 459 -13.51 14.02 -8.11
C ARG A 459 -12.28 13.18 -8.42
N ASN A 460 -12.46 12.26 -9.36
CA ASN A 460 -11.42 11.44 -9.96
C ASN A 460 -11.60 11.41 -11.48
N TRP A 461 -10.55 11.02 -12.19
CA TRP A 461 -10.50 11.08 -13.65
C TRP A 461 -11.53 10.16 -14.31
N ASP A 462 -11.77 8.98 -13.73
CA ASP A 462 -12.71 8.00 -14.23
C ASP A 462 -14.15 8.45 -14.11
N ASP A 463 -14.53 9.07 -12.99
CA ASP A 463 -15.85 9.65 -12.79
C ASP A 463 -16.09 10.84 -13.74
N GLU A 464 -15.08 11.67 -14.00
CA GLU A 464 -15.17 12.74 -14.99
C GLU A 464 -15.31 12.23 -16.43
N TRP A 465 -14.54 11.20 -16.77
CA TRP A 465 -14.64 10.53 -18.06
C TRP A 465 -16.01 9.88 -18.23
N LEU A 466 -16.50 9.16 -17.22
CA LEU A 466 -17.85 8.58 -17.20
C LEU A 466 -18.91 9.66 -17.38
N ARG A 467 -18.76 10.79 -16.69
CA ARG A 467 -19.66 11.94 -16.81
C ARG A 467 -19.73 12.49 -18.22
N LYS A 468 -18.59 12.64 -18.89
CA LYS A 468 -18.54 13.17 -20.27
C LYS A 468 -19.10 12.16 -21.27
N THR A 469 -18.82 10.88 -21.08
CA THR A 469 -19.12 9.83 -22.06
C THR A 469 -20.57 9.36 -21.99
N LEU A 470 -21.17 9.34 -20.79
CA LEU A 470 -22.54 8.90 -20.63
C LEU A 470 -23.55 10.01 -20.89
N LYS A 471 -23.19 11.31 -20.88
CA LYS A 471 -24.12 12.41 -21.18
C LYS A 471 -24.80 12.19 -22.51
#